data_AF-V8BH48-F1
#
_entry.id   AF-V8BH48-F1
#
_cell.length_a   1.000
_cell.length_b   1.000
_cell.length_c   1.000
_cell.angle_alpha   90.00
_cell.angle_beta   90.00
_cell.angle_gamma   90.00
#
_symmetry.space_group_name_H-M   'P 1'
#
loop_
_entity.id
_entity.type
_entity.pdbx_description
1 polymer ?
#
loop_
_entity_poly.entity_id
_entity_poly.type
_entity_poly.pdbx_seq_one_letter_code
_entity_poly.pdbx_strand_id
1 'polypeptide(L)'
;MDLDQIRKDIDQIDQELVALLEKRMVCVGQIIEYKEQQGLPVLDQGRERELLEKVGSLVTDEQYRATIQAQFQDMMKRSRDYQEEVKARD
;
A
#
# COMPACT_ATOMS: atom_id res chain seq x y z
N MET A 1 -6.49 -13.21 28.00
CA MET A 1 -5.64 -13.38 26.82
C MET A 1 -4.21 -13.12 27.27
N ASP A 2 -3.30 -14.06 27.07
CA ASP A 2 -1.88 -13.84 27.35
C ASP A 2 -1.20 -13.23 26.12
N LEU A 3 0.04 -12.78 26.30
CA LEU A 3 0.84 -12.15 25.25
C LEU A 3 1.07 -13.09 24.05
N ASP A 4 1.18 -14.38 24.29
CA ASP A 4 1.48 -15.36 23.25
C ASP A 4 0.27 -15.59 22.33
N GLN A 5 -0.95 -15.54 22.86
CA GLN A 5 -2.14 -15.59 22.03
C GLN A 5 -2.27 -14.33 21.15
N ILE A 6 -2.03 -13.14 21.71
CA ILE A 6 -2.04 -11.88 20.94
C ILE A 6 -1.05 -11.94 19.77
N ARG A 7 0.15 -12.49 20.01
CA ARG A 7 1.18 -12.61 18.97
C ARG A 7 0.77 -13.58 17.87
N LYS A 8 0.16 -14.72 18.21
CA LYS A 8 -0.37 -15.65 17.19
C LYS A 8 -1.46 -15.03 16.33
N ASP A 9 -2.32 -14.22 16.94
CA ASP A 9 -3.36 -13.51 16.20
C ASP A 9 -2.73 -12.48 15.24
N ILE A 10 -1.67 -11.77 15.66
CA ILE A 10 -0.88 -10.88 14.79
C ILE A 10 -0.20 -11.67 13.67
N ASP A 11 0.45 -12.81 13.97
CA ASP A 11 1.14 -13.62 12.96
C ASP A 11 0.17 -14.08 11.86
N GLN A 12 -1.06 -14.42 12.22
CA GLN A 12 -2.10 -14.79 11.26
C GLN A 12 -2.52 -13.58 10.39
N ILE A 13 -2.72 -12.42 11.01
CA ILE A 13 -3.04 -11.18 10.29
C ILE A 13 -1.90 -10.81 9.33
N ASP A 14 -0.65 -10.93 9.76
CA ASP A 14 0.52 -10.61 8.94
C ASP A 14 0.62 -11.52 7.71
N GLN A 15 0.28 -12.80 7.83
CA GLN A 15 0.19 -13.71 6.68
C GLN A 15 -0.85 -13.24 5.66
N GLU A 16 -2.01 -12.79 6.12
CA GLU A 16 -3.07 -12.26 5.26
C GLU A 16 -2.64 -10.93 4.61
N LEU A 17 -1.98 -10.05 5.38
CA LEU A 17 -1.44 -8.79 4.87
C LEU A 17 -0.40 -9.04 3.77
N VAL A 18 0.52 -10.00 3.94
CA VAL A 18 1.50 -10.35 2.89
C VAL A 18 0.79 -10.77 1.61
N ALA A 19 -0.20 -11.68 1.69
CA ALA A 19 -0.94 -12.13 0.52
C ALA A 19 -1.72 -10.98 -0.17
N LEU A 20 -2.27 -10.04 0.60
CA LEU A 20 -2.95 -8.85 0.06
C LEU A 20 -1.98 -7.86 -0.57
N LEU A 21 -0.81 -7.66 0.04
CA LEU A 21 0.25 -6.78 -0.46
C LEU A 21 0.84 -7.32 -1.77
N GLU A 22 1.07 -8.63 -1.90
CA GLU A 22 1.52 -9.24 -3.16
C GLU A 22 0.49 -9.03 -4.28
N LYS A 23 -0.80 -9.28 -4.01
CA LYS A 23 -1.88 -8.97 -4.97
C LYS A 23 -1.88 -7.50 -5.37
N ARG A 24 -1.66 -6.60 -4.41
CA ARG A 24 -1.54 -5.17 -4.68
C ARG A 24 -0.32 -4.86 -5.56
N MET A 25 0.81 -5.53 -5.36
CA MET A 25 2.01 -5.34 -6.17
C MET A 25 1.82 -5.78 -7.62
N VAL A 26 1.05 -6.85 -7.87
CA VAL A 26 0.64 -7.22 -9.24
C VAL A 26 -0.15 -6.08 -9.91
N CYS A 27 -1.11 -5.48 -9.20
CA CYS A 27 -1.84 -4.32 -9.71
C CYS A 27 -0.94 -3.10 -9.93
N VAL A 28 0.04 -2.88 -9.05
CA VAL A 28 1.06 -1.82 -9.25
C VAL A 28 1.82 -2.08 -10.55
N GLY A 29 2.29 -3.30 -10.81
CA GLY A 29 2.94 -3.69 -12.07
C GLY A 29 2.11 -3.30 -13.31
N GLN A 30 0.81 -3.62 -13.31
CA GLN A 30 -0.10 -3.24 -14.40
C GLN A 30 -0.21 -1.72 -14.57
N ILE A 31 -0.23 -0.95 -13.46
CA ILE A 31 -0.24 0.52 -13.51
C ILE A 31 1.09 1.04 -14.07
N ILE A 32 2.23 0.40 -13.77
CA ILE A 32 3.54 0.78 -14.31
C ILE A 32 3.52 0.65 -15.84
N GLU A 33 3.15 -0.53 -16.34
CA GLU A 33 3.06 -0.82 -17.78
C GLU A 33 2.12 0.16 -18.49
N TYR A 34 0.95 0.41 -17.90
CA TYR A 34 -0.01 1.38 -18.46
C TYR A 34 0.57 2.80 -18.52
N LYS A 35 1.16 3.28 -17.42
CA LYS A 35 1.73 4.64 -17.37
C LYS A 35 2.89 4.79 -18.35
N GLU A 36 3.71 3.76 -18.52
CA GLU A 36 4.81 3.77 -19.48
C GLU A 36 4.31 3.86 -20.92
N GLN A 37 3.34 3.03 -21.31
CA GLN A 37 2.73 3.07 -22.64
C GLN A 37 2.08 4.42 -22.95
N GLN A 38 1.57 5.13 -21.93
CA GLN A 38 0.93 6.43 -22.07
C GLN A 38 1.86 7.63 -21.80
N GLY A 39 3.13 7.40 -21.45
CA GLY A 39 4.08 8.48 -21.10
C GLY A 39 3.70 9.28 -19.83
N LEU A 40 2.98 8.67 -18.89
CA LEU A 40 2.49 9.32 -17.68
C LEU A 40 3.51 9.26 -16.52
N PRO A 41 3.52 10.27 -15.63
CA PRO A 41 4.42 10.28 -14.48
C PRO A 41 4.06 9.21 -13.43
N VAL A 42 5.10 8.74 -12.75
CA VAL A 42 4.99 7.78 -11.63
C VAL A 42 4.24 8.39 -10.46
N LEU A 43 4.65 9.59 -10.04
CA LEU A 43 4.01 10.34 -8.97
C LEU A 43 2.68 10.92 -9.43
N ASP A 44 1.60 10.58 -8.72
CA ASP A 44 0.27 11.16 -8.90
C ASP A 44 -0.26 11.62 -7.54
N GLN A 45 0.04 12.87 -7.19
CA GLN A 45 -0.35 13.45 -5.91
C GLN A 45 -1.87 13.52 -5.71
N GLY A 46 -2.64 13.66 -6.80
CA GLY A 46 -4.10 13.67 -6.74
C GLY A 46 -4.61 12.31 -6.27
N ARG A 47 -4.12 11.24 -6.91
CA ARG A 47 -4.48 9.87 -6.57
C ARG A 47 -4.07 9.48 -5.15
N GLU A 48 -2.92 9.94 -4.68
CA GLU A 48 -2.45 9.64 -3.31
C GLU A 48 -3.34 10.27 -2.24
N ARG A 49 -3.77 11.53 -2.44
CA ARG A 49 -4.70 12.19 -1.53
C ARG A 49 -6.04 11.45 -1.48
N GLU A 50 -6.60 11.10 -2.63
CA GLU A 50 -7.86 10.32 -2.70
C GLU A 50 -7.75 8.97 -1.98
N LEU A 51 -6.60 8.28 -2.11
CA LEU A 51 -6.40 7.01 -1.41
C LEU A 51 -6.37 7.22 0.10
N LEU A 52 -5.64 8.22 0.60
CA LEU A 52 -5.57 8.49 2.04
C LEU A 52 -6.92 8.90 2.61
N GLU A 53 -7.70 9.71 1.91
CA GLU A 53 -9.07 10.06 2.32
C GLU A 53 -9.97 8.82 2.38
N LYS A 54 -9.92 7.97 1.34
CA LYS A 54 -10.69 6.72 1.30
C LYS A 54 -10.27 5.75 2.40
N VAL A 55 -8.98 5.59 2.64
CA VAL A 55 -8.47 4.74 3.73
C VAL A 55 -8.96 5.29 5.07
N GLY A 56 -8.85 6.60 5.27
CA GLY A 56 -9.34 7.25 6.47
C GLY A 56 -10.85 7.10 6.68
N SER A 57 -11.66 6.98 5.62
CA SER A 57 -13.10 6.74 5.76
C SER A 57 -13.48 5.27 6.01
N LEU A 58 -12.56 4.32 5.75
CA LEU A 58 -12.74 2.91 6.07
C LEU A 58 -12.40 2.57 7.53
N VAL A 59 -11.64 3.43 8.21
CA VAL A 59 -11.30 3.25 9.61
C VAL A 59 -12.52 3.56 10.47
N THR A 60 -12.95 2.57 11.27
CA THR A 60 -14.13 2.70 12.14
C THR A 60 -13.82 3.33 13.49
N ASP A 61 -12.62 3.09 14.01
CA ASP A 61 -12.17 3.66 15.26
C ASP A 61 -11.17 4.78 14.98
N GLU A 62 -11.60 6.02 15.23
CA GLU A 62 -10.88 7.23 14.90
C GLU A 62 -9.46 7.27 15.51
N GLN A 63 -9.24 6.57 16.64
CA GLN A 63 -7.91 6.51 17.26
C GLN A 63 -6.85 5.85 16.36
N TYR A 64 -7.28 4.96 15.44
CA TYR A 64 -6.39 4.27 14.51
C TYR A 64 -6.20 4.99 13.18
N ARG A 65 -7.00 6.04 12.90
CA ARG A 65 -7.08 6.66 11.57
C ARG A 65 -5.74 7.19 11.10
N ALA A 66 -5.08 8.00 11.92
CA ALA A 66 -3.80 8.60 11.59
C ALA A 66 -2.71 7.54 11.36
N THR A 67 -2.67 6.51 12.22
CA THR A 67 -1.70 5.41 12.11
C THR A 67 -1.89 4.62 10.82
N ILE A 68 -3.13 4.25 10.49
CA ILE A 68 -3.44 3.49 9.28
C ILE A 68 -3.16 4.33 8.03
N GLN A 69 -3.53 5.63 8.02
CA GLN A 69 -3.20 6.52 6.90
C GLN A 69 -1.69 6.62 6.67
N ALA A 70 -0.88 6.75 7.73
CA ALA A 70 0.58 6.78 7.62
C ALA A 70 1.15 5.49 7.01
N GLN A 71 0.64 4.32 7.41
CA GLN A 71 1.03 3.04 6.82
C GLN A 71 0.73 2.97 5.31
N PHE A 72 -0.43 3.48 4.88
CA PHE A 72 -0.77 3.54 3.46
C PHE A 72 0.10 4.54 2.69
N GLN A 73 0.49 5.65 3.32
CA GLN A 73 1.44 6.60 2.74
C GLN A 73 2.81 5.95 2.50
N ASP A 74 3.34 5.21 3.47
CA ASP A 74 4.59 4.46 3.33
C ASP A 74 4.50 3.38 2.25
N MET A 75 3.38 2.65 2.20
CA MET A 75 3.14 1.65 1.17
C MET A 75 3.12 2.26 -0.24
N MET A 76 2.51 3.43 -0.42
CA MET A 76 2.54 4.15 -1.70
C MET A 76 3.97 4.57 -2.06
N LYS A 77 4.74 5.09 -1.10
CA LYS A 77 6.15 5.42 -1.32
C LYS A 77 6.93 4.22 -1.82
N ARG A 78 6.83 3.07 -1.14
CA ARG A 78 7.53 1.84 -1.56
C ARG A 78 7.09 1.35 -2.94
N SER A 79 5.81 1.55 -3.30
CA SER A 79 5.32 1.19 -4.64
C SER A 79 5.97 2.04 -5.73
N ARG A 80 6.18 3.34 -5.47
CA ARG A 80 6.88 4.24 -6.39
C ARG A 80 8.37 3.90 -6.47
N ASP A 81 9.01 3.65 -5.34
CA ASP A 81 10.42 3.24 -5.29
C ASP A 81 10.63 1.97 -6.15
N TYR A 82 9.76 0.97 -6.00
CA TYR A 82 9.76 -0.24 -6.84
C TYR A 82 9.55 0.06 -8.33
N GLN A 83 8.64 0.98 -8.67
CA GLN A 83 8.41 1.39 -10.04
C GLN A 83 9.64 2.06 -10.67
N GLU A 84 10.38 2.87 -9.91
CA GLU A 84 11.63 3.47 -10.38
C GLU A 84 12.73 2.42 -10.57
N GLU A 85 12.83 1.45 -9.66
CA GLU A 85 13.78 0.33 -9.79
C GLU A 85 13.52 -0.54 -11.02
N VAL A 86 12.25 -0.84 -11.34
CA VAL A 86 11.89 -1.60 -12.55
C VAL A 86 12.31 -0.82 -13.80
N LYS A 87 11.94 0.46 -13.90
CA LYS A 87 12.32 1.32 -15.03
C LYS A 87 13.84 1.48 -15.22
N ALA A 88 14.63 1.40 -14.14
CA ALA A 88 16.09 1.53 -14.23
C ALA A 88 16.79 0.27 -14.74
N ARG A 89 16.09 -0.87 -14.82
CA ARG A 89 16.62 -2.16 -15.27
C ARG A 89 16.34 -2.44 -16.75
N ASP A 90 15.42 -1.69 -17.36
CA ASP A 90 15.07 -1.72 -18.79
C ASP A 90 15.97 -0.78 -19.61
#